data_AF-A0A4Q7CK79-F1
#
_entry.id   AF-A0A4Q7CK79-F1
#
_cell.length_a   1.000
_cell.length_b   1.000
_cell.length_c   1.000
_cell.angle_alpha   90.00
_cell.angle_beta   90.00
_cell.angle_gamma   90.00
#
_symmetry.space_group_name_H-M   'P 1'
#
loop_
_entity.id
_entity.type
_entity.pdbx_description
1 polymer ?
#
loop_
_entity_poly.entity_id
_entity_poly.type
_entity_poly.pdbx_seq_one_letter_code
_entity_poly.pdbx_strand_id
1 'polypeptide(L)' 'ANADINGARNILAAGHAVLACGGRVQSGRPSKQEPAEVIQTSV' A
#
# COMPACT_ATOMS: atom_id res chain seq x y z
N ALA A 1 10.49 6.91 -14.62
CA ALA A 1 9.50 7.87 -15.14
C ALA A 1 8.14 7.22 -15.41
N ASN A 2 7.98 6.34 -16.41
CA ASN A 2 6.68 5.71 -16.70
C ASN A 2 6.16 4.85 -15.53
N ALA A 3 7.04 4.12 -14.85
CA ALA A 3 6.69 3.30 -13.70
C ALA A 3 6.14 4.12 -12.53
N ASP A 4 6.77 5.25 -12.20
CA ASP A 4 6.37 6.13 -11.11
C ASP A 4 4.98 6.74 -11.36
N ILE A 5 4.74 7.18 -12.60
CA ILE A 5 3.45 7.74 -13.04
C ILE A 5 2.34 6.68 -12.99
N ASN A 6 2.62 5.48 -13.48
CA ASN A 6 1.66 4.38 -13.44
C ASN A 6 1.40 3.90 -12.01
N GLY A 7 2.43 3.91 -11.15
CA GLY A 7 2.31 3.62 -9.72
C GLY A 7 1.37 4.61 -9.03
N ALA A 8 1.58 5.92 -9.23
CA ALA A 8 0.71 6.95 -8.67
C ALA A 8 -0.76 6.79 -9.12
N ARG A 9 -0.99 6.51 -10.41
CA ARG A 9 -2.33 6.30 -10.95
C ARG A 9 -3.01 5.05 -10.36
N ASN A 10 -2.28 3.95 -10.21
CA ASN A 10 -2.82 2.72 -9.64
C ASN A 10 -3.25 2.89 -8.18
N ILE A 11 -2.43 3.55 -7.37
CA ILE A 11 -2.75 3.84 -5.96
C ILE A 11 -3.99 4.73 -5.84
N LEU A 12 -4.09 5.77 -6.67
CA LEU A 12 -5.26 6.65 -6.68
C LEU A 12 -6.54 5.88 -7.06
N ALA A 13 -6.48 5.05 -8.10
CA ALA A 13 -7.60 4.22 -8.53
C ALA A 13 -8.03 3.22 -7.44
N ALA A 14 -7.07 2.55 -6.80
CA ALA A 14 -7.34 1.61 -5.71
C ALA A 14 -7.98 2.30 -4.50
N GLY A 15 -7.48 3.48 -4.10
CA GLY A 15 -8.06 4.27 -3.02
C GLY A 15 -9.50 4.70 -3.31
N HIS A 16 -9.78 5.13 -4.54
CA HIS A 16 -11.14 5.51 -4.94
C HIS A 16 -12.10 4.31 -4.96
N ALA A 17 -11.64 3.15 -5.43
CA ALA A 17 -12.41 1.91 -5.41
C ALA A 17 -12.76 1.48 -3.98
N VAL A 18 -11.79 1.54 -3.05
CA VAL A 18 -12.02 1.23 -1.63
C VAL A 18 -13.07 2.16 -1.04
N LEU A 19 -12.98 3.47 -1.28
CA LEU A 19 -13.95 4.44 -0.76
C LEU A 19 -15.37 4.22 -1.34
N ALA A 20 -15.48 4.02 -2.65
CA ALA A 20 -16.75 3.78 -3.33
C ALA A 20 -17.44 2.49 -2.86
N CYS A 21 -16.67 1.46 -2.53
CA CYS A 21 -17.18 0.19 -2.00
C CYS A 21 -17.48 0.22 -0.49
N GLY A 22 -17.44 1.38 0.18
CA GLY A 22 -17.71 1.50 1.62
C GLY A 22 -16.54 1.08 2.52
N GLY A 23 -15.34 0.92 1.94
CA GLY A 23 -14.11 0.70 2.68
C GLY A 23 -13.75 1.92 3.54
N ARG A 24 -13.30 1.66 4.76
CA ARG A 24 -12.89 2.72 5.70
C ARG A 24 -11.43 3.07 5.43
N VAL A 25 -11.16 4.32 5.09
CA VAL A 25 -9.79 4.84 5.09
C VAL A 25 -9.35 4.97 6.55
N GLN A 26 -8.30 4.24 6.94
CA GLN A 26 -7.61 4.50 8.20
C GLN A 26 -6.84 5.82 8.05
N SER A 27 -7.47 6.92 8.48
CA SER A 27 -6.86 8.24 8.54
C SER A 27 -6.03 8.46 9.83
N GLY A 28 -5.59 7.37 10.46
CA GLY A 28 -4.79 7.40 11.70
C GLY A 28 -3.29 7.35 11.42
N ARG A 29 -2.48 7.61 12.46
CA ARG A 29 -1.04 7.36 12.39
C ARG A 29 -0.80 5.89 11.98
N PRO A 30 0.07 5.61 10.99
CA PRO A 30 0.39 4.24 10.63
C PRO A 30 0.89 3.50 11.88
N SER A 31 0.39 2.28 12.11
CA SER A 31 0.96 1.41 13.14
C SER A 31 2.46 1.29 12.88
N LYS A 32 3.30 1.36 13.92
CA LYS A 32 4.73 1.08 13.76
C LYS A 32 4.82 -0.29 13.07
N GLN A 33 5.36 -0.31 11.86
CA GLN A 33 5.67 -1.55 11.17
C GLN A 33 7.00 -2.03 11.74
N GLU A 34 6.99 -3.17 12.40
CA GLU A 34 8.23 -3.87 12.71
C GLU A 34 8.82 -4.37 11.38
N PRO A 35 10.14 -4.25 11.16
CA PRO A 35 10.77 -4.82 9.98
C PRO A 35 10.41 -6.30 9.89
N ALA A 36 9.91 -6.73 8.74
CA ALA A 36 9.79 -8.15 8.45
C ALA A 36 11.22 -8.70 8.33
N GLU A 37 11.70 -9.32 9.41
CA GLU A 37 12.97 -10.03 9.44
C GLU A 37 12.97 -11.09 8.33
N VAL A 38 13.74 -10.83 7.27
CA VAL A 38 13.84 -11.73 6.14
C VAL A 38 14.72 -12.91 6.56
N ILE A 39 14.12 -14.08 6.79
CA ILE A 39 14.88 -15.30 7.02
C ILE A 39 15.29 -15.83 5.65
N GLN A 40 16.49 -15.46 5.18
CA GLN A 40 17.14 -16.18 4.09
C GLN A 40 17.70 -17.50 4.64
N THR A 41 16.91 -18.56 4.56
CA THR A 41 17.45 -19.91 4.64
C THR A 41 18.15 -20.19 3.30
N SER A 42 19.48 -20.12 3.29
CA SER A 42 20.25 -20.63 2.15
C SER A 42 20.20 -22.15 2.20
N VAL A 43 19.73 -22.77 1.12
CA VAL A 43 19.94 -24.21 0.86
C VAL A 43 21.36 -24.45 0.35
#